data_AF-A0A7S0VX78-F1
#
_entry.id   AF-A0A7S0VX78-F1
#
_cell.length_a   1.000
_cell.length_b   1.000
_cell.length_c   1.000
_cell.angle_alpha   90.00
_cell.angle_beta   90.00
_cell.angle_gamma   90.00
#
_symmetry.space_group_name_H-M   'P 1'
#
loop_
_entity.id
_entity.type
_entity.pdbx_description
1 polymer ?
#
loop_
_entity_poly.entity_id
_entity_poly.type
_entity_poly.pdbx_seq_one_letter_code
_entity_poly.pdbx_strand_id
1 'polypeptide(L)'
;SIGAFVLLLREGRGSLCTSFAAYRFVVVRGMVWTQLKNVCLIVFRIYMSPLAYLYVDLLSITLLLWGVSLSRPAARLSATLPEGSLLGPQNVIAGAIGVVVPLTAALVLFAALGAQPWYLRFESSPEISQWSSRSDNYEAPLMLLFFG
;
A
#
# COMPACT_ATOMS: atom_id res chain seq x y z
N SER A 1 -35.97 11.83 -24.03
CA SER A 1 -35.27 11.49 -25.29
C SER A 1 -34.34 10.30 -25.08
N ILE A 2 -34.32 9.36 -26.02
CA ILE A 2 -33.46 8.15 -26.04
C ILE A 2 -31.96 8.49 -25.87
N GLY A 3 -31.51 9.66 -26.34
CA GLY A 3 -30.12 10.11 -26.17
C GLY A 3 -29.67 10.31 -24.71
N ALA A 4 -30.58 10.68 -23.80
CA ALA A 4 -30.25 10.84 -22.38
C ALA A 4 -29.95 9.50 -21.71
N PHE A 5 -30.64 8.43 -22.12
CA PHE A 5 -30.43 7.07 -21.60
C PHE A 5 -29.05 6.53 -21.98
N VAL A 6 -28.61 6.79 -23.21
CA VAL A 6 -27.26 6.41 -23.69
C VAL A 6 -26.17 7.16 -22.93
N LEU A 7 -26.37 8.46 -22.66
CA LEU A 7 -25.45 9.24 -21.83
C LEU A 7 -25.35 8.68 -20.41
N LEU A 8 -26.49 8.34 -19.81
CA LEU A 8 -26.56 7.76 -18.46
C LEU A 8 -25.83 6.42 -18.37
N LEU A 9 -26.02 5.53 -19.34
CA LEU A 9 -25.32 4.25 -19.40
C LEU A 9 -23.81 4.42 -19.59
N ARG A 10 -23.40 5.42 -20.38
CA ARG A 10 -21.97 5.72 -20.60
C ARG A 10 -21.31 6.22 -19.32
N GLU A 11 -21.96 7.15 -18.62
CA GLU A 11 -21.46 7.71 -17.36
C GLU A 11 -21.43 6.65 -16.25
N GLY A 12 -22.48 5.82 -16.16
CA GLY A 12 -22.54 4.71 -15.22
C GLY A 12 -21.41 3.70 -15.40
N ARG A 13 -21.06 3.35 -16.65
CA ARG A 13 -19.91 2.47 -16.95
C ARG A 13 -18.57 3.10 -16.58
N GLY A 14 -18.42 4.41 -16.80
CA GLY A 14 -17.23 5.16 -16.40
C GLY A 14 -17.04 5.14 -14.89
N SER A 15 -18.08 5.51 -14.14
CA SER A 15 -18.10 5.52 -12.68
C SER A 15 -17.84 4.14 -12.06
N LEU A 16 -18.38 3.08 -12.68
CA LEU A 16 -18.15 1.70 -12.24
C LEU A 16 -16.68 1.29 -12.42
N CYS A 17 -16.07 1.65 -13.56
CA CYS A 17 -14.66 1.36 -13.84
C CYS A 17 -13.72 2.08 -12.87
N THR A 18 -13.97 3.36 -12.57
CA THR A 18 -13.18 4.12 -11.60
C THR A 18 -13.33 3.56 -10.19
N SER A 19 -14.54 3.17 -9.80
CA SER A 19 -14.80 2.55 -8.48
C SER A 19 -14.07 1.21 -8.34
N PHE A 20 -14.06 0.38 -9.39
CA PHE A 20 -13.31 -0.88 -9.38
C PHE A 20 -11.79 -0.68 -9.34
N ALA A 21 -11.27 0.33 -10.06
CA ALA A 21 -9.86 0.67 -10.02
C ALA A 21 -9.45 1.16 -8.62
N ALA A 22 -10.25 2.03 -8.01
CA ALA A 22 -10.03 2.51 -6.64
C ALA A 22 -10.04 1.36 -5.64
N TYR A 23 -11.01 0.45 -5.74
CA TYR A 23 -11.08 -0.72 -4.87
C TYR A 23 -9.83 -1.62 -5.00
N ARG A 24 -9.40 -1.93 -6.23
CA ARG A 24 -8.18 -2.72 -6.46
C ARG A 24 -6.95 -2.06 -5.86
N PHE A 25 -6.82 -0.75 -6.03
CA PHE A 25 -5.72 0.01 -5.45
C PHE A 25 -5.70 -0.10 -3.92
N VAL A 26 -6.85 0.07 -3.25
CA VAL A 26 -6.94 -0.03 -1.79
C VAL A 26 -6.62 -1.43 -1.29
N VAL A 27 -7.13 -2.48 -1.96
CA VAL A 27 -6.88 -3.87 -1.55
C VAL A 27 -5.41 -4.25 -1.72
N VAL A 28 -4.80 -3.94 -2.87
CA VAL A 28 -3.39 -4.26 -3.13
C VAL A 28 -2.50 -3.51 -2.15
N ARG A 29 -2.73 -2.21 -1.94
CA ARG A 29 -1.97 -1.42 -0.97
C ARG A 29 -2.11 -1.98 0.45
N GLY A 30 -3.33 -2.33 0.87
CA GLY A 30 -3.59 -2.92 2.18
C GLY A 30 -2.86 -4.25 2.39
N MET A 31 -2.84 -5.12 1.37
CA MET A 31 -2.07 -6.37 1.41
C MET A 31 -0.57 -6.11 1.54
N VAL A 32 -0.01 -5.20 0.75
CA VAL A 32 1.43 -4.86 0.81
C VAL A 32 1.81 -4.35 2.20
N TRP A 33 1.02 -3.42 2.73
CA TRP A 33 1.31 -2.75 3.99
C TRP A 33 1.21 -3.67 5.21
N THR A 34 0.17 -4.51 5.24
CA THR A 34 -0.04 -5.48 6.32
C THR A 34 1.07 -6.53 6.37
N GLN A 35 1.50 -7.05 5.21
CA GLN A 35 2.59 -8.02 5.14
C GLN A 35 3.92 -7.41 5.56
N LEU A 36 4.23 -6.21 5.07
CA LEU A 36 5.44 -5.48 5.45
C LEU A 36 5.51 -5.24 6.96
N LYS A 37 4.43 -4.71 7.56
CA LYS A 37 4.35 -4.48 9.01
C LYS A 37 4.52 -5.77 9.82
N ASN A 38 3.87 -6.87 9.39
CA ASN A 38 3.98 -8.16 10.09
C ASN A 38 5.42 -8.71 10.04
N VAL A 39 6.08 -8.63 8.88
CA VAL A 39 7.47 -9.08 8.72
C VAL A 39 8.41 -8.24 9.57
N CYS A 40 8.25 -6.91 9.55
CA CYS A 40 9.06 -6.01 10.37
C CYS A 40 8.90 -6.24 11.88
N LEU A 41 7.68 -6.50 12.35
CA LEU A 41 7.41 -6.75 13.76
C LEU A 41 7.91 -8.13 14.23
N ILE A 42 7.72 -9.17 13.42
CA ILE A 42 8.03 -10.55 13.82
C ILE A 42 9.52 -10.86 13.62
N VAL A 43 10.07 -10.51 12.45
CA VAL A 43 11.45 -10.88 12.06
C VAL A 43 12.46 -9.88 12.62
N PHE A 44 12.20 -8.59 12.40
CA PHE A 44 13.15 -7.55 12.78
C PHE A 44 12.92 -7.00 14.19
N ARG A 45 11.75 -7.26 14.78
CA ARG A 45 11.31 -6.73 16.09
C ARG A 45 11.21 -5.20 16.11
N ILE A 46 10.93 -4.60 14.96
CA ILE A 46 10.81 -3.16 14.80
C ILE A 46 9.34 -2.79 14.78
N TYR A 47 9.00 -1.69 15.44
CA TYR A 47 7.69 -1.08 15.31
C TYR A 47 7.86 0.39 14.94
N MET A 48 7.03 0.90 14.03
CA MET A 48 6.98 2.34 13.74
C MET A 48 5.96 2.99 14.65
N SER A 49 6.16 4.26 15.02
CA SER A 49 5.25 4.96 15.93
C SER A 49 3.80 4.89 15.44
N PRO A 50 2.80 4.66 16.32
CA PRO A 50 1.39 4.65 15.93
C PRO A 50 0.95 5.92 15.19
N LEU A 51 1.49 7.08 15.58
CA LEU A 51 1.19 8.35 14.90
C LEU A 51 1.79 8.42 13.51
N ALA A 52 3.01 7.90 13.32
CA ALA A 52 3.63 7.79 12.02
C ALA A 52 2.83 6.86 11.09
N TYR A 53 2.31 5.74 11.60
CA TYR A 53 1.40 4.89 10.83
C TYR A 53 0.13 5.63 10.39
N LEU A 54 -0.48 6.36 11.33
CA LEU A 54 -1.66 7.17 11.04
C LEU A 54 -1.38 8.23 9.99
N TYR A 55 -0.23 8.89 10.04
CA TYR A 55 0.19 9.90 9.07
C TYR A 55 0.29 9.32 7.66
N VAL A 56 0.99 8.19 7.49
CA VAL A 56 1.17 7.53 6.19
C VAL A 56 -0.14 6.97 5.65
N ASP A 57 -1.01 6.43 6.49
CA ASP A 57 -2.30 5.93 6.03
C ASP A 57 -3.26 7.07 5.69
N LEU A 58 -3.32 8.13 6.49
CA LEU A 58 -4.27 9.21 6.22
C LEU A 58 -3.85 10.06 5.03
N LEU A 59 -2.55 10.32 4.84
CA LEU A 59 -2.08 11.11 3.71
C LEU A 59 -1.94 10.27 2.45
N SER A 60 -1.17 9.18 2.50
CA SER A 60 -0.79 8.49 1.27
C SER A 60 -1.98 7.74 0.66
N ILE A 61 -2.89 7.16 1.46
CA ILE A 61 -4.12 6.56 0.91
C ILE A 61 -5.05 7.64 0.33
N THR A 62 -5.26 8.74 1.04
CA THR A 62 -6.21 9.78 0.61
C THR A 62 -5.72 10.49 -0.63
N LEU A 63 -4.43 10.81 -0.73
CA LEU A 63 -3.82 11.41 -1.92
C LEU A 63 -3.92 10.49 -3.13
N LEU A 64 -3.64 9.19 -2.96
CA LEU A 64 -3.70 8.23 -4.05
C LEU A 64 -5.13 7.95 -4.49
N LEU A 65 -6.09 7.81 -3.55
CA LEU A 65 -7.52 7.73 -3.86
C LEU A 65 -8.04 8.99 -4.53
N TRP A 66 -7.56 10.17 -4.13
CA TRP A 66 -7.91 11.42 -4.77
C TRP A 66 -7.37 11.48 -6.20
N GLY A 67 -6.14 11.01 -6.43
CA GLY A 67 -5.56 10.85 -7.77
C GLY A 67 -6.35 9.87 -8.64
N VAL A 68 -6.80 8.74 -8.08
CA VAL A 68 -7.68 7.79 -8.79
C VAL A 68 -9.04 8.41 -9.09
N SER A 69 -9.58 9.21 -8.18
CA SER A 69 -10.83 9.96 -8.40
C SER A 69 -10.70 11.02 -9.48
N LEU A 70 -9.50 11.58 -9.68
CA LEU A 70 -9.20 12.51 -10.77
C LEU A 70 -8.91 11.84 -12.11
N SER A 71 -8.76 10.50 -12.15
CA SER A 71 -8.52 9.79 -13.39
C SER A 71 -9.76 9.90 -14.29
N ARG A 72 -9.60 10.68 -15.38
CA ARG A 72 -10.70 10.95 -16.31
C ARG A 72 -11.13 9.64 -16.98
N PRO A 73 -12.44 9.42 -17.18
CA PRO A 73 -12.92 8.26 -17.91
C PRO A 73 -12.37 8.26 -19.34
N ALA A 74 -12.02 7.07 -19.86
CA ALA A 74 -11.48 6.93 -21.20
C ALA A 74 -12.40 7.57 -22.25
N ALA A 75 -11.83 8.39 -23.15
CA ALA A 75 -12.58 9.19 -24.12
C ALA A 75 -13.36 8.35 -25.15
N ARG A 76 -13.02 7.06 -25.31
CA ARG A 76 -13.66 6.11 -26.23
C ARG A 76 -14.13 4.87 -25.48
N LEU A 77 -15.34 4.43 -25.81
CA LEU A 77 -15.94 3.20 -25.30
C LEU A 77 -15.23 2.01 -25.97
N SER A 78 -14.32 1.34 -25.26
CA SER A 78 -13.78 0.07 -25.75
C SER A 78 -14.88 -1.00 -25.71
N ALA A 79 -14.93 -1.85 -26.73
CA ALA A 79 -15.84 -3.01 -26.78
C ALA A 79 -15.48 -4.10 -25.76
N THR A 80 -14.31 -3.99 -25.11
CA THR A 80 -13.85 -4.91 -24.08
C THR A 80 -14.69 -4.75 -22.82
N LEU A 81 -15.28 -5.84 -22.32
CA LEU A 81 -15.84 -5.87 -20.97
C LEU A 81 -14.70 -5.52 -19.99
N PRO A 82 -14.85 -4.55 -19.08
CA PRO A 82 -13.88 -4.41 -18.00
C PRO A 82 -13.79 -5.76 -17.28
N GLU A 83 -12.57 -6.22 -17.03
CA GLU A 83 -12.32 -7.53 -16.41
C GLU A 83 -13.27 -7.75 -15.24
N GLY A 84 -14.22 -8.68 -15.39
CA GLY A 84 -15.24 -8.94 -14.36
C GLY A 84 -14.67 -9.57 -13.09
N SER A 85 -13.37 -9.90 -13.06
CA SER A 85 -12.71 -10.54 -11.93
C SER A 85 -11.82 -9.55 -11.18
N LEU A 86 -12.32 -9.08 -10.03
CA LEU A 86 -11.62 -8.22 -9.08
C LEU A 86 -10.21 -8.73 -8.74
N LEU A 87 -10.06 -10.05 -8.62
CA LEU A 87 -8.84 -10.80 -8.34
C LEU A 87 -8.40 -11.63 -9.57
N GLY A 88 -8.45 -11.04 -10.76
CA GLY A 88 -7.87 -11.67 -11.93
C GLY A 88 -6.40 -12.06 -11.68
N PRO A 89 -5.88 -13.13 -12.30
CA PRO A 89 -4.53 -13.62 -12.07
C PRO A 89 -3.45 -12.54 -12.24
N GLN A 90 -3.66 -11.59 -13.16
CA GLN A 90 -2.78 -10.44 -13.34
C GLN A 90 -2.71 -9.52 -12.11
N ASN A 91 -3.82 -9.32 -11.40
CA ASN A 91 -3.84 -8.50 -10.17
C ASN A 91 -3.22 -9.23 -9.00
N VAL A 92 -3.37 -10.56 -8.94
CA VAL A 92 -2.70 -11.40 -7.93
C VAL A 92 -1.19 -11.36 -8.15
N ILE A 93 -0.72 -11.47 -9.41
CA ILE A 93 0.70 -11.35 -9.75
C ILE A 93 1.21 -9.94 -9.44
N ALA A 94 0.47 -8.89 -9.82
CA ALA A 94 0.83 -7.51 -9.51
C ALA A 94 0.89 -7.26 -7.99
N GLY A 95 -0.05 -7.82 -7.23
CA GLY A 95 -0.04 -7.78 -5.77
C GLY A 95 1.15 -8.54 -5.17
N ALA A 96 1.46 -9.74 -5.67
CA ALA A 96 2.61 -10.52 -5.22
C ALA A 96 3.94 -9.80 -5.48
N ILE A 97 4.13 -9.24 -6.69
CA ILE A 97 5.29 -8.40 -7.01
C ILE A 97 5.31 -7.16 -6.09
N GLY A 98 4.15 -6.55 -5.88
CA GLY A 98 3.97 -5.43 -4.97
C GLY A 98 4.33 -5.74 -3.52
N VAL A 99 4.34 -7.00 -3.09
CA VAL A 99 4.83 -7.43 -1.77
C VAL A 99 6.33 -7.73 -1.80
N VAL A 100 6.80 -8.46 -2.82
CA VAL A 100 8.20 -8.92 -2.89
C VAL A 100 9.19 -7.76 -3.05
N VAL A 101 8.87 -6.78 -3.90
CA VAL A 101 9.75 -5.62 -4.15
C VAL A 101 10.00 -4.79 -2.88
N PRO A 102 8.97 -4.28 -2.16
CA PRO A 102 9.21 -3.52 -0.94
C PRO A 102 9.85 -4.35 0.16
N LEU A 103 9.55 -5.65 0.25
CA LEU A 103 10.17 -6.53 1.23
C LEU A 103 11.67 -6.69 0.97
N THR A 104 12.07 -6.96 -0.27
CA THR A 104 13.50 -7.05 -0.64
C THR A 104 14.22 -5.72 -0.43
N ALA A 105 13.59 -4.60 -0.76
CA ALA A 105 14.17 -3.28 -0.50
C ALA A 105 14.35 -3.00 1.00
N ALA A 106 13.38 -3.38 1.84
CA ALA A 106 13.51 -3.29 3.30
C ALA A 106 14.68 -4.14 3.82
N LEU A 107 14.85 -5.38 3.32
CA LEU A 107 15.98 -6.24 3.68
C LEU A 107 17.33 -5.59 3.35
N VAL A 108 17.46 -5.01 2.15
CA VAL A 108 18.68 -4.31 1.73
C VAL A 108 18.94 -3.10 2.61
N LEU A 109 17.90 -2.32 2.94
CA LEU A 109 18.01 -1.15 3.80
C LEU A 109 18.49 -1.52 5.21
N PHE A 110 17.92 -2.57 5.81
CA PHE A 110 18.35 -3.06 7.12
C PHE A 110 19.77 -3.65 7.09
N ALA A 111 20.14 -4.35 6.02
CA ALA A 111 21.51 -4.84 5.86
C ALA A 111 22.51 -3.67 5.74
N ALA A 112 22.17 -2.62 5.00
CA ALA A 112 23.00 -1.42 4.88
C ALA A 112 23.11 -0.66 6.21
N LEU A 113 22.04 -0.62 7.00
CA LEU A 113 22.05 -0.03 8.34
C LEU A 113 22.94 -0.83 9.30
N GLY A 114 22.83 -2.16 9.27
CA GLY A 114 23.65 -3.05 10.08
C GLY A 114 25.15 -2.98 9.76
N ALA A 115 25.53 -2.53 8.56
CA ALA A 115 26.91 -2.30 8.19
C ALA A 115 27.49 -0.97 8.73
N GLN A 116 26.66 -0.09 9.30
CA GLN A 116 27.13 1.20 9.81
C GLN A 116 27.82 1.05 11.18
N PRO A 117 28.98 1.69 11.40
CA PRO A 117 29.77 1.52 12.63
C PRO A 117 29.12 2.14 13.88
N TRP A 118 28.16 3.05 13.69
CA TRP A 118 27.43 3.72 14.77
C TRP A 118 26.13 3.00 15.14
N TYR A 119 25.71 2.01 14.35
CA TYR A 119 24.44 1.34 14.55
C TYR A 119 24.56 0.31 15.67
N LEU A 120 23.88 0.57 16.79
CA LEU A 120 23.62 -0.43 17.83
C LEU A 120 22.18 -0.92 17.71
N ARG A 121 22.03 -2.23 17.63
CA ARG A 121 20.71 -2.88 17.61
C ARG A 121 20.05 -2.77 18.98
N PHE A 122 18.76 -2.48 19.01
CA PHE A 122 17.98 -2.43 20.25
C PHE A 122 17.89 -3.83 20.87
N GLU A 123 18.42 -3.99 22.08
CA GLU A 123 18.71 -5.29 22.69
C GLU A 123 17.65 -5.76 23.71
N SER A 124 16.90 -4.83 24.31
CA SER A 124 15.83 -5.18 25.25
C SER A 124 14.60 -5.63 24.46
N SER A 125 14.31 -6.94 24.45
CA SER A 125 13.06 -7.43 23.87
C SER A 125 12.00 -7.57 24.96
N PRO A 126 11.12 -6.57 25.18
CA PRO A 126 9.93 -6.80 25.97
C PRO A 126 9.03 -7.82 25.25
N GLU A 127 8.11 -8.45 25.98
CA GLU A 127 7.09 -9.34 25.39
C GLU A 127 6.38 -8.68 24.19
N ILE A 128 5.89 -9.50 23.25
CA ILE A 128 5.16 -9.02 22.06
C ILE A 128 3.95 -8.13 22.43
N SER A 129 3.39 -8.30 23.64
CA SER A 129 2.33 -7.47 24.20
C SER A 129 2.72 -5.99 24.31
N GLN A 130 3.99 -5.67 24.54
CA GLN A 130 4.54 -4.32 24.65
C GLN A 130 5.19 -3.85 23.34
N TRP A 131 4.55 -4.13 22.21
CA TRP A 131 5.02 -3.76 20.87
C TRP A 131 5.27 -2.26 20.70
N SER A 132 4.52 -1.41 21.41
CA SER A 132 4.63 0.05 21.34
C SER A 132 5.98 0.56 21.87
N SER A 133 6.56 -0.11 22.86
CA SER A 133 7.88 0.23 23.41
C SER A 133 9.03 0.02 22.42
N ARG A 134 8.79 -0.73 21.33
CA ARG A 134 9.76 -0.96 20.24
C ARG A 134 9.71 0.14 19.17
N SER A 135 8.98 1.22 19.43
CA SER A 135 8.86 2.36 18.52
C SER A 135 10.10 3.26 18.52
N ASP A 136 10.85 3.31 19.61
CA ASP A 136 11.96 4.25 19.80
C ASP A 136 13.29 3.67 19.31
N ASN A 137 13.31 3.25 18.05
CA ASN A 137 14.46 2.64 17.39
C ASN A 137 14.91 3.45 16.17
N TYR A 138 16.21 3.42 15.83
CA TYR A 138 16.76 4.03 14.62
C TYR A 138 16.17 3.49 13.32
N GLU A 139 15.60 2.29 13.37
CA GLU A 139 14.98 1.62 12.23
C GLU A 139 13.57 2.13 11.91
N ALA A 140 12.87 2.69 12.90
CA ALA A 140 11.53 3.24 12.72
C ALA A 140 11.49 4.46 11.77
N PRO A 141 12.36 5.49 11.90
CA PRO A 141 12.39 6.60 10.95
C PRO A 141 12.89 6.17 9.56
N LEU A 142 13.75 5.15 9.46
CA LEU A 142 14.18 4.60 8.17
C LEU A 142 13.02 3.96 7.40
N MET A 143 12.15 3.22 8.09
CA MET A 143 10.93 2.72 7.45
C MET A 143 10.00 3.86 7.04
N LEU A 144 9.84 4.88 7.88
CA LEU A 144 9.01 6.04 7.52
C LEU A 144 9.55 6.76 6.29
N LEU A 145 10.86 6.98 6.18
CA LEU A 145 11.44 7.66 5.02
C LEU A 145 11.34 6.84 3.73
N PHE A 146 11.49 5.52 3.83
CA PHE A 146 11.46 4.67 2.63
C PHE A 146 10.03 4.41 2.14
N PHE A 147 9.06 4.36 3.06
CA PHE A 147 7.70 3.96 2.75
C PHE A 147 6.63 5.06 2.89
N GLY A 148 6.98 6.22 3.46
CA GLY A 148 6.10 7.38 3.64
C GLY A 148 5.83 8.17 2.38
#